data_AF-A4S7V4-F1
#
_entry.id   AF-A4S7V4-F1
#
_cell.length_a   1.000
_cell.length_b   1.000
_cell.length_c   1.000
_cell.angle_alpha   90.00
_cell.angle_beta   90.00
_cell.angle_gamma   90.00
#
_symmetry.space_group_name_H-M   'P 1'
#
loop_
_entity.id
_entity.type
_entity.pdbx_description
1 polymer ?
#
loop_
_entity_poly.entity_id
_entity_poly.type
_entity_poly.pdbx_seq_one_letter_code
_entity_poly.pdbx_strand_id
1 'polypeptide(L)'
;MTRDRCVDALRAASSREADDEADAYYAALSLHRALATRANRDDDEAMARCVATCEEVVERYARRRGGRDGAMRRETVALAALTVARARGPAAAAETLRGGDERASVLGAAVARWLALRLVDVDAERELTVADLTRLAVILSKARDSRAATAFCECGGVSSLCALIDVESSPPLSAGTIFDCAKAIAGFCAALSDGSTTTRFDVEGVSRELRAILSSASGKMADPLPAVAATACRQALASLEKYAATRAGAVSTVERQSSYGALGDCVTAAKELDFADASRSGSHASLHRAQKYDGSFGSQIDLSRTRSESLNSLDASFSSPTKLIPAAVVIENRAASLDGDKRTLVVAIEDKQTESNLRKSPGSAVYGNGNGKVWTEMYDEPGQYVRARCGCGAETRLPIARSPYHVRYDSARLDSAKVEFLVDSSHHPNALTGAKPGDVFHVSEPRGVGFSNVLFAERSLEAAMRKNHPLVLLANGTDGLASVRSLLDWQPVMAYADAHPVTLFYLCESQESAALLSIHDEWREEGFKIIPCYGALDDQLFLMEQCFLTGAVAAGGKPTILGADPAACSVLLAGAEGDVAGSILKLLNARGIARDNILTSDFF
;
A
#
# COMPACT_ATOMS: atom_id res chain seq x y z
N MET A 1 18.45 -9.34 -22.17
CA MET A 1 19.32 -8.23 -22.61
C MET A 1 20.58 -8.31 -21.75
N THR A 2 21.76 -8.51 -22.34
CA THR A 2 23.00 -8.78 -21.60
C THR A 2 23.51 -7.53 -20.87
N ARG A 3 24.12 -7.73 -19.70
CA ARG A 3 24.72 -6.71 -18.81
C ARG A 3 25.54 -5.66 -19.57
N ASP A 4 26.26 -6.09 -20.60
CA ASP A 4 27.12 -5.24 -21.44
C ASP A 4 26.33 -4.13 -22.17
N ARG A 5 25.11 -4.40 -22.64
CA ARG A 5 24.30 -3.38 -23.36
C ARG A 5 23.79 -2.26 -22.45
N CYS A 6 23.54 -2.54 -21.17
CA CYS A 6 23.14 -1.49 -20.21
C CYS A 6 24.34 -0.60 -19.84
N VAL A 7 25.52 -1.21 -19.68
CA VAL A 7 26.77 -0.49 -19.41
C VAL A 7 27.17 0.39 -20.61
N ASP A 8 26.98 -0.08 -21.83
CA ASP A 8 27.25 0.70 -23.05
C ASP A 8 26.24 1.85 -23.23
N ALA A 9 24.94 1.63 -22.96
CA ALA A 9 23.94 2.69 -22.95
C ALA A 9 24.19 3.75 -21.85
N LEU A 10 24.66 3.32 -20.67
CA LEU A 10 25.10 4.18 -19.58
C LEU A 10 26.31 5.03 -19.96
N ARG A 11 27.31 4.44 -20.63
CA ARG A 11 28.49 5.17 -21.12
C ARG A 11 28.12 6.20 -22.19
N ALA A 12 27.18 5.87 -23.07
CA ALA A 12 26.66 6.79 -24.08
C ALA A 12 25.91 7.97 -23.44
N ALA A 13 25.01 7.72 -22.47
CA ALA A 13 24.26 8.78 -21.79
C ALA A 13 25.11 9.68 -20.87
N SER A 14 26.19 9.13 -20.31
CA SER A 14 27.08 9.84 -19.37
C SER A 14 28.22 10.60 -20.05
N SER A 15 28.50 10.34 -21.34
CA SER A 15 29.59 11.03 -22.04
C SER A 15 29.22 12.51 -22.23
N ARG A 16 30.18 13.40 -22.00
CA ARG A 16 30.05 14.84 -22.30
C ARG A 16 29.97 15.15 -23.81
N GLU A 17 30.09 14.13 -24.65
CA GLU A 17 30.02 14.19 -26.11
C GLU A 17 28.65 13.78 -26.67
N ALA A 18 27.68 13.41 -25.82
CA ALA A 18 26.29 13.18 -26.24
C ALA A 18 25.57 14.50 -26.57
N ASP A 19 26.06 15.19 -27.60
CA ASP A 19 25.31 16.23 -28.32
C ASP A 19 24.22 15.59 -29.20
N ASP A 20 24.27 14.27 -29.44
CA ASP A 20 23.25 13.55 -30.19
C ASP A 20 22.04 13.16 -29.31
N GLU A 21 20.96 13.93 -29.48
CA GLU A 21 19.64 13.75 -28.87
C GLU A 21 19.07 12.31 -29.02
N ALA A 22 19.47 11.62 -30.10
CA ALA A 22 19.11 10.24 -30.37
C ALA A 22 19.69 9.27 -29.35
N ASP A 23 20.94 9.46 -28.92
CA ASP A 23 21.63 8.56 -28.00
C ASP A 23 21.04 8.63 -26.60
N ALA A 24 20.67 9.84 -26.15
CA ALA A 24 19.97 10.03 -24.88
C ALA A 24 18.57 9.38 -24.89
N TYR A 25 17.84 9.48 -26.02
CA TYR A 25 16.54 8.82 -26.19
C TYR A 25 16.68 7.30 -26.17
N TYR A 26 17.59 6.72 -26.96
CA TYR A 26 17.79 5.28 -27.01
C TYR A 26 18.33 4.73 -25.70
N ALA A 27 19.16 5.47 -24.97
CA ALA A 27 19.62 5.08 -23.65
C ALA A 27 18.47 5.07 -22.63
N ALA A 28 17.67 6.13 -22.56
CA ALA A 28 16.51 6.19 -21.67
C ALA A 28 15.47 5.11 -22.00
N LEU A 29 15.18 4.88 -23.28
CA LEU A 29 14.28 3.83 -23.73
C LEU A 29 14.81 2.43 -23.41
N SER A 30 16.10 2.20 -23.65
CA SER A 30 16.75 0.91 -23.36
C SER A 30 16.79 0.63 -21.87
N LEU A 31 17.09 1.62 -21.03
CA LEU A 31 17.04 1.49 -19.57
C LEU A 31 15.62 1.26 -19.07
N HIS A 32 14.66 2.03 -19.58
CA HIS A 32 13.24 1.87 -19.24
C HIS A 32 12.73 0.46 -19.57
N ARG A 33 13.07 -0.07 -20.75
CA ARG A 33 12.75 -1.44 -21.19
C ARG A 33 13.52 -2.51 -20.42
N ALA A 34 14.80 -2.28 -20.14
CA ALA A 34 15.64 -3.17 -19.34
C ALA A 34 15.14 -3.28 -17.89
N LEU A 35 14.56 -2.22 -17.34
CA LEU A 35 13.96 -2.22 -16.01
C LEU A 35 12.51 -2.69 -15.99
N ALA A 36 11.86 -2.72 -17.17
CA ALA A 36 10.62 -3.44 -17.40
C ALA A 36 10.83 -4.97 -17.34
N THR A 37 12.01 -5.44 -17.76
CA THR A 37 12.38 -6.86 -17.76
C THR A 37 13.24 -7.18 -16.52
N ARG A 38 12.67 -7.93 -15.55
CA ARG A 38 13.20 -8.16 -14.18
C ARG A 38 14.67 -8.64 -14.05
N ALA A 39 15.34 -9.04 -15.13
CA ALA A 39 16.65 -9.69 -15.13
C ALA A 39 17.87 -8.77 -14.81
N ASN A 40 17.68 -7.46 -14.64
CA ASN A 40 18.79 -6.51 -14.45
C ASN A 40 18.76 -5.77 -13.09
N ARG A 41 18.02 -6.27 -12.09
CA ARG A 41 17.89 -5.63 -10.76
C ARG A 41 18.88 -6.14 -9.70
N ASP A 42 19.68 -7.16 -10.00
CA ASP A 42 20.56 -7.82 -9.03
C ASP A 42 21.92 -7.09 -8.80
N ASP A 43 22.17 -6.00 -9.51
CA ASP A 43 23.38 -5.17 -9.37
C ASP A 43 22.98 -3.77 -8.87
N ASP A 44 22.88 -3.64 -7.54
CA ASP A 44 22.48 -2.40 -6.85
C ASP A 44 23.34 -1.20 -7.25
N GLU A 45 24.63 -1.43 -7.54
CA GLU A 45 25.56 -0.38 -7.95
C GLU A 45 25.32 0.07 -9.40
N ALA A 46 25.04 -0.86 -10.32
CA ALA A 46 24.60 -0.53 -11.67
C ALA A 46 23.23 0.16 -11.68
N MET A 47 22.30 -0.29 -10.83
CA MET A 47 20.98 0.34 -10.67
C MET A 47 21.11 1.77 -10.16
N ALA A 48 21.93 1.99 -9.12
CA ALA A 48 22.18 3.32 -8.58
C ALA A 48 22.77 4.27 -9.63
N ARG A 49 23.68 3.78 -10.49
CA ARG A 49 24.22 4.53 -11.64
C ARG A 49 23.17 4.84 -12.70
N CYS A 50 22.31 3.88 -13.05
CA CYS A 50 21.17 4.08 -13.96
C CYS A 50 20.22 5.15 -13.45
N VAL A 51 19.84 5.07 -12.18
CA VAL A 51 18.94 6.05 -11.56
C VAL A 51 19.59 7.43 -11.53
N ALA A 52 20.85 7.54 -11.10
CA ALA A 52 21.58 8.80 -11.11
C ALA A 52 21.65 9.42 -12.52
N THR A 53 21.84 8.60 -13.55
CA THR A 53 21.85 9.06 -14.95
C THR A 53 20.47 9.56 -15.39
N CYS A 54 19.38 8.86 -15.05
CA CYS A 54 18.03 9.30 -15.37
C CYS A 54 17.61 10.55 -14.58
N GLU A 55 18.03 10.67 -13.32
CA GLU A 55 17.85 11.88 -12.51
C GLU A 55 18.59 13.06 -13.14
N GLU A 56 19.83 12.84 -13.61
CA GLU A 56 20.60 13.85 -14.34
C GLU A 56 19.93 14.24 -15.67
N VAL A 57 19.34 13.30 -16.41
CA VAL A 57 18.58 13.60 -17.64
C VAL A 57 17.38 14.50 -17.35
N VAL A 58 16.60 14.19 -16.32
CA VAL A 58 15.45 15.01 -15.89
C VAL A 58 15.92 16.39 -15.43
N GLU A 59 17.02 16.45 -14.69
CA GLU A 59 17.58 17.69 -14.17
C GLU A 59 18.21 18.56 -15.27
N ARG A 60 18.91 17.96 -16.26
CA ARG A 60 19.45 18.66 -17.44
C ARG A 60 18.31 19.26 -18.27
N TYR A 61 17.20 18.55 -18.42
CA TYR A 61 16.01 19.08 -19.09
C TYR A 61 15.45 20.30 -18.35
N ALA A 62 15.44 20.28 -17.00
CA ALA A 62 14.99 21.38 -16.15
C ALA A 62 16.00 22.56 -16.04
N ARG A 63 17.30 22.33 -16.26
CA ARG A 63 18.37 23.35 -16.13
C ARG A 63 18.71 24.07 -17.43
N ARG A 64 18.52 23.46 -18.61
CA ARG A 64 18.93 24.07 -19.89
C ARG A 64 18.09 25.33 -20.16
N ARG A 65 18.73 26.50 -20.13
CA ARG A 65 18.09 27.80 -20.41
C ARG A 65 18.38 28.20 -21.86
N GLY A 66 17.34 28.31 -22.69
CA GLY A 66 17.35 29.05 -23.97
C GLY A 66 18.58 28.91 -24.89
N GLY A 67 18.81 27.72 -25.46
CA GLY A 67 19.75 27.54 -26.57
C GLY A 67 19.07 26.80 -27.73
N ARG A 68 19.32 27.23 -28.96
CA ARG A 68 18.75 26.66 -30.21
C ARG A 68 19.22 25.23 -30.53
N ASP A 69 20.22 24.71 -29.82
CA ASP A 69 20.93 23.48 -30.21
C ASP A 69 20.73 22.32 -29.23
N GLY A 70 19.49 21.87 -29.00
CA GLY A 70 19.28 20.57 -28.34
C GLY A 70 17.97 20.49 -27.57
N ALA A 71 16.87 20.34 -28.31
CA ALA A 71 15.54 20.16 -27.77
C ALA A 71 15.33 18.71 -27.34
N MET A 72 15.96 18.28 -26.25
CA MET A 72 15.80 16.93 -25.70
C MET A 72 14.32 16.49 -25.74
N ARG A 73 14.03 15.40 -26.46
CA ARG A 73 12.65 14.92 -26.67
C ARG A 73 11.92 14.79 -25.34
N ARG A 74 10.69 15.31 -25.29
CA ARG A 74 9.78 15.20 -24.13
C ARG A 74 9.57 13.75 -23.71
N GLU A 75 9.59 12.83 -24.68
CA GLU A 75 9.52 11.38 -24.45
C GLU A 75 10.74 10.83 -23.71
N THR A 76 11.95 11.33 -23.99
CA THR A 76 13.16 10.94 -23.26
C THR A 76 13.04 11.27 -21.78
N VAL A 77 12.52 12.45 -21.46
CA VAL A 77 12.31 12.90 -20.08
C VAL A 77 11.21 12.08 -19.40
N ALA A 78 10.12 11.80 -20.11
CA ALA A 78 9.04 10.94 -19.64
C ALA A 78 9.55 9.51 -19.31
N LEU A 79 10.36 8.93 -20.20
CA LEU A 79 10.99 7.62 -20.00
C LEU A 79 11.99 7.63 -18.84
N ALA A 80 12.75 8.71 -18.66
CA ALA A 80 13.67 8.88 -17.54
C ALA A 80 12.91 8.99 -16.20
N ALA A 81 11.84 9.79 -16.12
CA ALA A 81 11.00 9.89 -14.93
C ALA A 81 10.33 8.56 -14.58
N LEU A 82 9.81 7.83 -15.57
CA LEU A 82 9.28 6.49 -15.39
C LEU A 82 10.34 5.50 -14.91
N THR A 83 11.57 5.65 -15.37
CA THR A 83 12.70 4.81 -14.96
C THR A 83 13.05 5.05 -13.49
N VAL A 84 13.12 6.31 -13.06
CA VAL A 84 13.29 6.66 -11.64
C VAL A 84 12.13 6.09 -10.81
N ALA A 85 10.89 6.21 -11.30
CA ALA A 85 9.72 5.69 -10.59
C ALA A 85 9.74 4.17 -10.44
N ARG A 86 10.24 3.44 -11.44
CA ARG A 86 10.38 1.98 -11.39
C ARG A 86 11.49 1.50 -10.43
N ALA A 87 12.48 2.34 -10.15
CA ALA A 87 13.62 2.00 -9.30
C ALA A 87 13.47 2.49 -7.84
N ARG A 88 12.95 3.69 -7.63
CA ARG A 88 12.83 4.35 -6.31
C ARG A 88 11.39 4.69 -5.90
N GLY A 89 10.41 4.30 -6.71
CA GLY A 89 9.01 4.59 -6.48
C GLY A 89 8.55 5.96 -7.02
N PRO A 90 7.23 6.16 -7.16
CA PRO A 90 6.66 7.35 -7.79
C PRO A 90 6.84 8.64 -6.96
N ALA A 91 7.07 8.54 -5.65
CA ALA A 91 7.35 9.69 -4.81
C ALA A 91 8.75 10.28 -5.08
N ALA A 92 9.76 9.42 -5.23
CA ALA A 92 11.11 9.84 -5.61
C ALA A 92 11.14 10.48 -7.01
N ALA A 93 10.42 9.89 -7.97
CA ALA A 93 10.27 10.47 -9.31
C ALA A 93 9.47 11.78 -9.31
N ALA A 94 8.51 11.94 -8.38
CA ALA A 94 7.80 13.19 -8.23
C ALA A 94 8.74 14.30 -7.72
N GLU A 95 9.64 13.97 -6.79
CA GLU A 95 10.65 14.90 -6.27
C GLU A 95 11.61 15.40 -7.35
N THR A 96 12.03 14.52 -8.27
CA THR A 96 12.91 14.92 -9.38
C THR A 96 12.22 15.85 -10.39
N LEU A 97 10.88 15.83 -10.44
CA LEU A 97 10.06 16.75 -11.22
C LEU A 97 9.69 18.03 -10.44
N ARG A 98 10.01 18.13 -9.15
CA ARG A 98 9.80 19.37 -8.36
C ARG A 98 10.88 20.39 -8.73
N GLY A 99 10.57 21.19 -9.74
CA GLY A 99 11.38 22.31 -10.19
C GLY A 99 10.55 23.30 -11.01
N GLY A 100 10.68 24.59 -10.69
CA GLY A 100 9.82 25.67 -11.20
C GLY A 100 10.19 26.23 -12.58
N ASP A 101 10.58 25.39 -13.55
CA ASP A 101 10.92 25.86 -14.90
C ASP A 101 9.77 25.66 -15.91
N GLU A 102 9.71 26.52 -16.92
CA GLU A 102 8.71 26.55 -18.00
C GLU A 102 8.70 25.24 -18.83
N ARG A 103 9.82 24.51 -18.84
CA ARG A 103 9.96 23.22 -19.53
C ARG A 103 9.25 22.07 -18.83
N ALA A 104 9.10 22.15 -17.50
CA ALA A 104 8.31 21.17 -16.75
C ALA A 104 6.82 21.27 -17.10
N SER A 105 6.29 22.48 -17.33
CA SER A 105 4.93 22.66 -17.85
C SER A 105 4.76 22.03 -19.24
N VAL A 106 5.77 22.14 -20.12
CA VAL A 106 5.72 21.51 -21.45
C VAL A 106 5.62 19.98 -21.37
N LEU A 107 6.28 19.36 -20.38
CA LEU A 107 6.15 17.91 -20.13
C LEU A 107 4.73 17.56 -19.67
N GLY A 108 4.19 18.28 -18.70
CA GLY A 108 2.82 18.07 -18.20
C GLY A 108 1.76 18.18 -19.29
N ALA A 109 1.84 19.25 -20.09
CA ALA A 109 0.97 19.47 -21.24
C ALA A 109 1.10 18.36 -22.30
N ALA A 110 2.33 17.89 -22.56
CA ALA A 110 2.57 16.80 -23.50
C ALA A 110 1.96 15.48 -23.02
N VAL A 111 2.07 15.14 -21.74
CA VAL A 111 1.47 13.92 -21.18
C VAL A 111 -0.07 13.98 -21.26
N ALA A 112 -0.68 15.13 -20.93
CA ALA A 112 -2.12 15.32 -21.09
C ALA A 112 -2.56 15.13 -22.55
N ARG A 113 -1.82 15.70 -23.50
CA ARG A 113 -2.07 15.53 -24.94
C ARG A 113 -1.92 14.07 -25.39
N TRP A 114 -0.88 13.37 -24.94
CA TRP A 114 -0.67 11.97 -25.32
C TRP A 114 -1.78 11.07 -24.78
N LEU A 115 -2.29 11.32 -23.57
CA LEU A 115 -3.47 10.61 -23.06
C LEU A 115 -4.70 10.89 -23.94
N ALA A 116 -4.94 12.15 -24.31
CA ALA A 116 -6.05 12.51 -25.18
C ALA A 116 -5.94 11.88 -26.59
N LEU A 117 -4.74 11.81 -27.16
CA LEU A 117 -4.53 11.15 -28.46
C LEU A 117 -4.77 9.64 -28.41
N ARG A 118 -4.53 9.00 -27.27
CA ARG A 118 -4.84 7.57 -27.06
C ARG A 118 -6.34 7.30 -26.99
N LEU A 119 -7.16 8.28 -26.61
CA LEU A 119 -8.63 8.16 -26.63
C LEU A 119 -9.21 8.14 -28.05
N VAL A 120 -8.49 8.70 -29.03
CA VAL A 120 -8.96 8.85 -30.43
C VAL A 120 -8.18 7.93 -31.40
N ASP A 121 -7.29 7.09 -30.87
CA ASP A 121 -6.44 6.15 -31.62
C ASP A 121 -5.60 6.78 -32.76
N VAL A 122 -5.27 8.07 -32.64
CA VAL A 122 -4.57 8.84 -33.70
C VAL A 122 -3.04 8.63 -33.65
N ASP A 123 -2.52 8.00 -32.60
CA ASP A 123 -1.06 7.93 -32.34
C ASP A 123 -0.64 6.57 -31.75
N ALA A 124 -1.19 5.48 -32.30
CA ALA A 124 -0.96 4.09 -31.87
C ALA A 124 0.54 3.70 -31.81
N GLU A 125 1.35 4.26 -32.71
CA GLU A 125 2.75 3.88 -32.95
C GLU A 125 3.76 4.46 -31.93
N ARG A 126 3.34 5.37 -31.03
CA ARG A 126 4.22 5.89 -29.98
C ARG A 126 4.67 4.79 -29.00
N GLU A 127 5.93 4.87 -28.59
CA GLU A 127 6.57 3.93 -27.66
C GLU A 127 5.99 3.97 -26.23
N LEU A 128 5.48 5.12 -25.78
CA LEU A 128 4.83 5.25 -24.47
C LEU A 128 3.41 4.67 -24.50
N THR A 129 3.20 3.58 -23.77
CA THR A 129 1.89 2.91 -23.67
C THR A 129 0.90 3.70 -22.83
N VAL A 130 -0.40 3.39 -22.91
CA VAL A 130 -1.43 3.97 -22.01
C VAL A 130 -1.09 3.70 -20.54
N ALA A 131 -0.54 2.53 -20.21
CA ALA A 131 -0.09 2.19 -18.87
C ALA A 131 1.09 3.08 -18.41
N ASP A 132 2.00 3.46 -19.30
CA ASP A 132 3.11 4.35 -18.97
C ASP A 132 2.64 5.80 -18.78
N LEU A 133 1.71 6.26 -19.61
CA LEU A 133 1.13 7.61 -19.51
C LEU A 133 0.29 7.79 -18.23
N THR A 134 -0.46 6.77 -17.83
CA THR A 134 -1.24 6.78 -16.58
C THR A 134 -0.34 6.75 -15.34
N ARG A 135 0.75 5.99 -15.37
CA ARG A 135 1.79 6.03 -14.32
C ARG A 135 2.49 7.39 -14.23
N LEU A 136 2.75 8.04 -15.36
CA LEU A 136 3.23 9.42 -15.38
C LEU A 136 2.23 10.37 -14.71
N ALA A 137 0.93 10.20 -14.96
CA ALA A 137 -0.11 10.99 -14.29
C ALA A 137 -0.13 10.76 -12.77
N VAL A 138 0.11 9.54 -12.29
CA VAL A 138 0.27 9.25 -10.84
C VAL A 138 1.50 9.94 -10.25
N ILE A 139 2.62 9.99 -10.99
CA ILE A 139 3.82 10.72 -10.55
C ILE A 139 3.50 12.23 -10.45
N LEU A 140 2.83 12.78 -11.47
CA LEU A 140 2.44 14.19 -11.49
C LEU A 140 1.46 14.55 -10.36
N SER A 141 0.52 13.67 -10.01
CA SER A 141 -0.41 13.91 -8.89
C SER A 141 0.28 13.91 -7.51
N LYS A 142 1.47 13.30 -7.40
CA LYS A 142 2.35 13.38 -6.22
C LYS A 142 3.30 14.59 -6.26
N ALA A 143 3.56 15.16 -7.44
CA ALA A 143 4.32 16.39 -7.64
C ALA A 143 3.40 17.63 -7.61
N ARG A 144 2.59 17.75 -6.55
CA ARG A 144 1.44 18.68 -6.44
C ARG A 144 1.76 20.16 -6.68
N ASP A 145 2.98 20.57 -6.35
CA ASP A 145 3.46 21.96 -6.49
C ASP A 145 4.27 22.21 -7.78
N SER A 146 4.38 21.20 -8.65
CA SER A 146 5.15 21.32 -9.89
C SER A 146 4.38 22.03 -11.01
N ARG A 147 5.09 22.77 -11.86
CA ARG A 147 4.52 23.32 -13.10
C ARG A 147 4.06 22.23 -14.07
N ALA A 148 4.67 21.04 -14.01
CA ALA A 148 4.24 19.88 -14.79
C ALA A 148 2.85 19.40 -14.37
N ALA A 149 2.59 19.26 -13.06
CA ALA A 149 1.27 18.92 -12.54
C ALA A 149 0.23 19.98 -12.91
N THR A 150 0.59 21.26 -12.80
CA THR A 150 -0.29 22.39 -13.15
C THR A 150 -0.67 22.35 -14.64
N ALA A 151 0.31 22.27 -15.53
CA ALA A 151 0.05 22.22 -16.97
C ALA A 151 -0.71 20.95 -17.40
N PHE A 152 -0.46 19.81 -16.73
CA PHE A 152 -1.24 18.60 -16.97
C PHE A 152 -2.73 18.79 -16.66
N CYS A 153 -3.06 19.43 -15.54
CA CYS A 153 -4.43 19.74 -15.17
C CYS A 153 -5.07 20.77 -16.12
N GLU A 154 -4.36 21.86 -16.43
CA GLU A 154 -4.84 22.93 -17.31
C GLU A 154 -5.10 22.47 -18.74
N CYS A 155 -4.32 21.50 -19.24
CA CYS A 155 -4.52 20.90 -20.57
C CYS A 155 -5.57 19.77 -20.59
N GLY A 156 -6.41 19.64 -19.55
CA GLY A 156 -7.49 18.65 -19.53
C GLY A 156 -7.02 17.21 -19.28
N GLY A 157 -5.86 17.02 -18.66
CA GLY A 157 -5.33 15.69 -18.35
C GLY A 157 -6.23 14.91 -17.38
N VAL A 158 -6.84 15.57 -16.40
CA VAL A 158 -7.76 14.92 -15.44
C VAL A 158 -9.03 14.41 -16.14
N SER A 159 -9.64 15.22 -17.03
CA SER A 159 -10.78 14.81 -17.84
C SER A 159 -10.41 13.68 -18.80
N SER A 160 -9.19 13.70 -19.35
CA SER A 160 -8.69 12.60 -20.19
C SER A 160 -8.55 11.29 -19.41
N LEU A 161 -8.17 11.35 -18.12
CA LEU A 161 -8.14 10.18 -17.24
C LEU A 161 -9.54 9.66 -16.92
N CYS A 162 -10.51 10.55 -16.68
CA CYS A 162 -11.92 10.17 -16.49
C CYS A 162 -12.48 9.51 -17.74
N ALA A 163 -12.25 10.09 -18.92
CA ALA A 163 -12.64 9.50 -20.19
C ALA A 163 -11.98 8.13 -20.43
N LEU A 164 -10.72 7.94 -20.05
CA LEU A 164 -10.07 6.62 -20.15
C LEU A 164 -10.75 5.54 -19.29
N ILE A 165 -11.30 5.92 -18.14
CA ILE A 165 -12.05 5.00 -17.28
C ILE A 165 -13.45 4.72 -17.84
N ASP A 166 -14.09 5.74 -18.42
CA ASP A 166 -15.48 5.69 -18.88
C ASP A 166 -15.64 5.05 -20.27
N VAL A 167 -14.63 5.17 -21.14
CA VAL A 167 -14.66 4.60 -22.49
C VAL A 167 -14.53 3.08 -22.42
N GLU A 168 -15.47 2.36 -23.05
CA GLU A 168 -15.29 0.98 -23.49
C GLU A 168 -14.13 0.94 -24.50
N SER A 169 -12.89 1.03 -24.00
CA SER A 169 -11.71 1.14 -24.85
C SER A 169 -11.51 -0.18 -25.59
N SER A 170 -11.18 -0.11 -26.88
CA SER A 170 -10.77 -1.27 -27.67
C SER A 170 -9.30 -1.07 -28.04
N PRO A 171 -8.35 -1.85 -27.49
CA PRO A 171 -8.53 -2.94 -26.52
C PRO A 171 -8.90 -2.46 -25.10
N PRO A 172 -9.56 -3.31 -24.29
CA PRO A 172 -9.96 -2.95 -22.93
C PRO A 172 -8.73 -2.64 -22.06
N LEU A 173 -8.80 -1.54 -21.30
CA LEU A 173 -7.74 -1.20 -20.35
C LEU A 173 -7.55 -2.30 -19.32
N SER A 174 -6.30 -2.56 -18.94
CA SER A 174 -6.02 -3.47 -17.84
C SER A 174 -6.54 -2.91 -16.52
N ALA A 175 -6.97 -3.78 -15.60
CA ALA A 175 -7.42 -3.37 -14.27
C ALA A 175 -6.37 -2.49 -13.52
N GLY A 176 -5.08 -2.77 -13.73
CA GLY A 176 -3.98 -1.97 -13.18
C GLY A 176 -3.93 -0.55 -13.77
N THR A 177 -4.17 -0.39 -15.07
CA THR A 177 -4.24 0.92 -15.73
C THR A 177 -5.45 1.72 -15.26
N ILE A 178 -6.61 1.07 -15.09
CA ILE A 178 -7.82 1.71 -14.56
C ILE A 178 -7.59 2.18 -13.11
N PHE A 179 -6.91 1.37 -12.30
CA PHE A 179 -6.52 1.75 -10.95
C PHE A 179 -5.53 2.93 -10.93
N ASP A 180 -4.51 2.93 -11.79
CA ASP A 180 -3.56 4.04 -11.92
C ASP A 180 -4.28 5.35 -12.34
N CYS A 181 -5.25 5.29 -13.25
CA CYS A 181 -6.11 6.44 -13.57
C CYS A 181 -6.85 6.97 -12.33
N ALA A 182 -7.54 6.09 -11.60
CA ALA A 182 -8.31 6.47 -10.43
C ALA A 182 -7.42 7.04 -9.30
N LYS A 183 -6.22 6.47 -9.11
CA LYS A 183 -5.21 6.94 -8.16
C LYS A 183 -4.67 8.33 -8.53
N ALA A 184 -4.41 8.58 -9.82
CA ALA A 184 -4.01 9.89 -10.31
C ALA A 184 -5.10 10.94 -10.07
N ILE A 185 -6.36 10.63 -10.44
CA ILE A 185 -7.51 11.53 -10.24
C ILE A 185 -7.69 11.87 -8.75
N ALA A 186 -7.66 10.86 -7.87
CA ALA A 186 -7.76 11.06 -6.43
C ALA A 186 -6.64 11.97 -5.89
N GLY A 187 -5.40 11.76 -6.37
CA GLY A 187 -4.25 12.60 -5.99
C GLY A 187 -4.44 14.08 -6.37
N PHE A 188 -4.92 14.37 -7.57
CA PHE A 188 -5.19 15.75 -8.01
C PHE A 188 -6.37 16.38 -7.27
N CYS A 189 -7.44 15.63 -7.01
CA CYS A 189 -8.60 16.13 -6.27
C CYS A 189 -8.28 16.43 -4.80
N ALA A 190 -7.47 15.58 -4.15
CA ALA A 190 -7.02 15.80 -2.78
C ALA A 190 -6.10 17.04 -2.68
N ALA A 191 -5.19 17.21 -3.64
CA ALA A 191 -4.33 18.38 -3.70
C ALA A 191 -5.16 19.68 -3.81
N LEU A 192 -6.21 19.66 -4.64
CA LEU A 192 -7.13 20.77 -4.80
C LEU A 192 -7.92 21.07 -3.51
N SER A 193 -8.41 20.04 -2.81
CA SER A 193 -9.23 20.21 -1.61
C SER A 193 -8.46 20.74 -0.40
N ASP A 194 -7.17 20.40 -0.30
CA ASP A 194 -6.33 20.81 0.82
C ASP A 194 -5.62 22.15 0.56
N GLY A 195 -5.88 22.78 -0.59
CA GLY A 195 -5.26 24.05 -1.00
C GLY A 195 -3.76 23.95 -1.24
N SER A 196 -3.22 22.73 -1.28
CA SER A 196 -1.78 22.45 -1.40
C SER A 196 -1.30 22.49 -2.85
N THR A 197 -2.03 23.15 -3.74
CA THR A 197 -1.69 23.24 -5.15
C THR A 197 -2.35 24.47 -5.78
N THR A 198 -1.69 25.04 -6.78
CA THR A 198 -2.27 26.06 -7.66
C THR A 198 -2.99 25.47 -8.86
N THR A 199 -2.99 24.14 -9.03
CA THR A 199 -3.62 23.48 -10.17
C THR A 199 -5.12 23.76 -10.21
N ARG A 200 -5.65 23.98 -11.41
CA ARG A 200 -7.09 24.16 -11.65
C ARG A 200 -7.50 23.26 -12.80
N PHE A 201 -8.66 22.63 -12.66
CA PHE A 201 -9.33 21.87 -13.71
C PHE A 201 -10.85 22.00 -13.53
N ASP A 202 -11.62 21.54 -14.52
CA ASP A 202 -13.08 21.61 -14.49
C ASP A 202 -13.66 20.71 -13.38
N VAL A 203 -13.81 21.27 -12.18
CA VAL A 203 -14.33 20.56 -11.01
C VAL A 203 -15.75 20.05 -11.25
N GLU A 204 -16.59 20.83 -11.94
CA GLU A 204 -17.98 20.46 -12.18
C GLU A 204 -18.07 19.34 -13.22
N GLY A 205 -17.31 19.44 -14.31
CA GLY A 205 -17.20 18.41 -15.34
C GLY A 205 -16.65 17.09 -14.77
N VAL A 206 -15.51 17.14 -14.07
CA VAL A 206 -14.89 15.97 -13.45
C VAL A 206 -15.81 15.35 -12.39
N SER A 207 -16.49 16.16 -11.57
CA SER A 207 -17.45 15.62 -10.60
C SER A 207 -18.65 14.94 -11.28
N ARG A 208 -19.10 15.45 -12.43
CA ARG A 208 -20.18 14.85 -13.21
C ARG A 208 -19.75 13.51 -13.81
N GLU A 209 -18.55 13.46 -14.41
CA GLU A 209 -17.97 12.24 -14.98
C GLU A 209 -17.71 11.19 -13.90
N LEU A 210 -17.15 11.55 -12.75
CA LEU A 210 -16.95 10.62 -11.63
C LEU A 210 -18.27 10.06 -11.11
N ARG A 211 -19.34 10.87 -11.04
CA ARG A 211 -20.68 10.37 -10.67
C ARG A 211 -21.24 9.44 -11.74
N ALA A 212 -21.04 9.75 -13.02
CA ALA A 212 -21.46 8.89 -14.13
C ALA A 212 -20.74 7.52 -14.06
N ILE A 213 -19.41 7.52 -13.95
CA ILE A 213 -18.56 6.32 -13.79
C ILE A 213 -18.98 5.50 -12.55
N LEU A 214 -19.25 6.16 -11.42
CA LEU A 214 -19.68 5.47 -10.20
C LEU A 214 -21.14 4.96 -10.29
N SER A 215 -21.98 5.59 -11.11
CA SER A 215 -23.36 5.15 -11.33
C SER A 215 -23.49 4.02 -12.35
N SER A 216 -22.53 3.91 -13.28
CA SER A 216 -22.44 2.81 -14.25
C SER A 216 -21.79 1.56 -13.66
N ALA A 217 -21.04 1.67 -12.56
CA ALA A 217 -20.53 0.54 -11.79
C ALA A 217 -21.67 -0.11 -10.97
N SER A 218 -22.21 -1.23 -11.45
CA SER A 218 -23.38 -1.92 -10.88
C SER A 218 -23.12 -2.69 -9.56
N GLY A 219 -21.88 -2.68 -9.06
CA GLY A 219 -21.41 -3.48 -7.94
C GLY A 219 -21.31 -4.98 -8.23
N LYS A 220 -21.33 -5.41 -9.50
CA LYS A 220 -21.34 -6.81 -9.93
C LYS A 220 -20.00 -7.23 -10.54
N MET A 221 -19.69 -8.53 -10.50
CA MET A 221 -18.43 -9.11 -11.02
C MET A 221 -18.09 -8.77 -12.48
N ALA A 222 -19.07 -8.35 -13.29
CA ALA A 222 -18.87 -7.97 -14.69
C ALA A 222 -18.67 -6.46 -14.91
N ASP A 223 -18.52 -5.67 -13.84
CA ASP A 223 -18.37 -4.22 -13.97
C ASP A 223 -17.02 -3.85 -14.59
N PRO A 224 -16.99 -2.86 -15.50
CA PRO A 224 -15.77 -2.39 -16.14
C PRO A 224 -14.83 -1.66 -15.16
N LEU A 225 -15.30 -1.29 -13.97
CA LEU A 225 -14.54 -0.55 -12.97
C LEU A 225 -14.17 -1.43 -11.76
N PRO A 226 -12.88 -1.77 -11.55
CA PRO A 226 -12.44 -2.51 -10.36
C PRO A 226 -12.83 -1.81 -9.05
N ALA A 227 -13.22 -2.58 -8.03
CA ALA A 227 -13.70 -2.03 -6.74
C ALA A 227 -12.71 -1.08 -6.05
N VAL A 228 -11.40 -1.33 -6.21
CA VAL A 228 -10.33 -0.47 -5.67
C VAL A 228 -10.28 0.88 -6.42
N ALA A 229 -10.45 0.86 -7.76
CA ALA A 229 -10.55 2.07 -8.57
C ALA A 229 -11.83 2.87 -8.23
N ALA A 230 -12.97 2.18 -8.02
CA ALA A 230 -14.20 2.81 -7.56
C ALA A 230 -14.04 3.51 -6.20
N THR A 231 -13.25 2.93 -5.30
CA THR A 231 -12.96 3.55 -3.99
C THR A 231 -12.11 4.80 -4.12
N ALA A 232 -11.08 4.79 -4.98
CA ALA A 232 -10.30 5.98 -5.30
C ALA A 232 -11.17 7.07 -5.98
N CYS A 233 -12.07 6.70 -6.89
CA CYS A 233 -13.02 7.64 -7.49
C CYS A 233 -14.00 8.25 -6.46
N ARG A 234 -14.46 7.47 -5.48
CA ARG A 234 -15.28 7.98 -4.35
C ARG A 234 -14.50 8.96 -3.48
N GLN A 235 -13.24 8.66 -3.17
CA GLN A 235 -12.36 9.57 -2.43
C GLN A 235 -12.11 10.88 -3.20
N ALA A 236 -11.91 10.78 -4.51
CA ALA A 236 -11.78 11.94 -5.39
C ALA A 236 -13.03 12.82 -5.34
N LEU A 237 -14.22 12.23 -5.48
CA LEU A 237 -15.50 12.93 -5.42
C LEU A 237 -15.71 13.62 -4.05
N ALA A 238 -15.43 12.93 -2.95
CA ALA A 238 -15.52 13.51 -1.61
C ALA A 238 -14.57 14.71 -1.43
N SER A 239 -13.37 14.65 -2.02
CA SER A 239 -12.41 15.76 -2.00
C SER A 239 -12.92 16.97 -2.78
N LEU A 240 -13.52 16.75 -3.95
CA LEU A 240 -14.14 17.82 -4.74
C LEU A 240 -15.35 18.45 -4.04
N GLU A 241 -16.15 17.65 -3.33
CA GLU A 241 -17.28 18.14 -2.54
C GLU A 241 -16.82 18.98 -1.33
N LYS A 242 -15.76 18.53 -0.63
CA LYS A 242 -15.08 19.31 0.41
C LYS A 242 -14.56 20.65 -0.14
N TYR A 243 -13.94 20.64 -1.32
CA TYR A 243 -13.47 21.85 -1.99
C TYR A 243 -14.62 22.80 -2.34
N ALA A 244 -15.71 22.30 -2.92
CA ALA A 244 -16.90 23.08 -3.26
C ALA A 244 -17.56 23.71 -2.02
N ALA A 245 -17.67 22.94 -0.92
CA ALA A 245 -18.21 23.44 0.35
C ALA A 245 -17.35 24.57 0.95
N THR A 246 -16.02 24.42 0.87
CA THR A 246 -15.06 25.44 1.35
C THR A 246 -15.16 26.73 0.52
N ARG A 247 -15.41 26.61 -0.79
CA ARG A 247 -15.55 27.75 -1.71
C ARG A 247 -16.93 28.43 -1.66
N ALA A 248 -17.99 27.69 -1.34
CA ALA A 248 -19.33 28.23 -1.14
C ALA A 248 -19.44 29.17 0.09
N GLY A 249 -18.53 29.04 1.06
CA GLY A 249 -18.39 29.98 2.19
C GLY A 249 -17.72 31.31 1.82
N ALA A 250 -17.13 31.42 0.62
CA ALA A 250 -16.40 32.59 0.13
C ALA A 250 -17.07 33.14 -1.15
N VAL A 251 -18.25 33.76 -1.04
CA VAL A 251 -18.91 34.36 -2.20
C VAL A 251 -18.62 35.85 -2.28
N SER A 252 -17.79 36.27 -3.24
CA SER A 252 -18.23 37.12 -4.37
C SER A 252 -17.05 37.52 -5.27
N THR A 253 -17.36 37.61 -6.56
CA THR A 253 -16.62 38.24 -7.68
C THR A 253 -15.56 37.42 -8.45
N VAL A 254 -15.88 37.21 -9.74
CA VAL A 254 -15.00 37.04 -10.93
C VAL A 254 -14.35 35.63 -11.07
N GLU A 255 -14.51 34.83 -12.14
CA GLU A 255 -14.99 35.07 -13.51
C GLU A 255 -15.46 33.74 -14.14
N ARG A 256 -16.55 33.80 -14.92
CA ARG A 256 -16.86 32.83 -15.97
C ARG A 256 -15.86 33.05 -17.11
N GLN A 257 -15.03 32.06 -17.41
CA GLN A 257 -14.61 31.82 -18.79
C GLN A 257 -14.96 30.38 -19.17
N SER A 258 -16.13 30.28 -19.77
CA SER A 258 -16.52 29.19 -20.65
C SER A 258 -15.86 29.43 -22.00
N SER A 259 -14.95 28.54 -22.37
CA SER A 259 -14.49 28.23 -23.73
C SER A 259 -13.55 27.03 -23.54
N TYR A 260 -13.84 25.78 -23.96
CA TYR A 260 -14.27 25.32 -25.28
C TYR A 260 -15.14 24.06 -25.14
N GLY A 261 -16.11 23.92 -26.05
CA GLY A 261 -16.99 22.77 -26.14
C GLY A 261 -16.44 21.68 -27.08
N ALA A 262 -16.89 20.44 -26.83
CA ALA A 262 -16.76 19.25 -27.66
C ALA A 262 -15.34 18.75 -28.02
N LEU A 263 -15.13 17.43 -27.86
CA LEU A 263 -13.93 16.67 -28.29
C LEU A 263 -13.42 16.98 -29.72
N GLY A 264 -14.25 17.59 -30.58
CA GLY A 264 -13.88 18.02 -31.93
C GLY A 264 -12.91 19.20 -32.00
N ASP A 265 -12.88 20.10 -31.01
CA ASP A 265 -12.03 21.31 -31.06
C ASP A 265 -10.59 21.05 -30.60
N CYS A 266 -10.35 19.98 -29.83
CA CYS A 266 -9.01 19.53 -29.45
C CYS A 266 -8.18 19.08 -30.67
N VAL A 267 -8.84 18.55 -31.70
CA VAL A 267 -8.22 18.12 -32.96
C VAL A 267 -7.82 19.32 -33.84
N THR A 268 -8.56 20.42 -33.75
CA THR A 268 -8.28 21.66 -34.50
C THR A 268 -7.17 22.48 -33.82
N ALA A 269 -7.18 22.60 -32.49
CA ALA A 269 -6.08 23.19 -31.72
C ALA A 269 -4.76 22.39 -31.86
N ALA A 270 -4.86 21.06 -32.04
CA ALA A 270 -3.70 20.19 -32.31
C ALA A 270 -3.01 20.48 -33.65
N LYS A 271 -3.70 21.12 -34.62
CA LYS A 271 -3.13 21.56 -35.91
C LYS A 271 -2.55 22.99 -35.85
N GLU A 272 -3.03 23.85 -34.95
CA GLU A 272 -2.58 25.24 -34.87
C GLU A 272 -1.29 25.43 -34.04
N LEU A 273 -0.96 24.49 -33.14
CA LEU A 273 0.27 24.54 -32.33
C LEU A 273 1.55 24.15 -33.08
N ASP A 274 1.47 23.63 -34.31
CA ASP A 274 2.62 23.49 -35.20
C ASP A 274 2.98 24.80 -35.91
N PHE A 275 2.12 25.83 -35.84
CA PHE A 275 2.33 27.14 -36.49
C PHE A 275 2.55 28.32 -35.54
N ALA A 276 2.34 28.15 -34.23
CA ALA A 276 2.51 29.20 -33.23
C ALA A 276 3.96 29.35 -32.69
N ASP A 277 4.95 28.80 -33.39
CA ASP A 277 6.38 28.93 -33.08
C ASP A 277 6.99 30.27 -33.59
N ALA A 278 6.14 31.17 -34.11
CA ALA A 278 6.52 32.51 -34.51
C ALA A 278 5.59 33.54 -33.87
N SER A 279 6.17 34.40 -33.03
CA SER A 279 5.59 35.63 -32.46
C SER A 279 4.71 35.49 -31.21
N ARG A 280 5.32 35.71 -30.04
CA ARG A 280 5.08 36.95 -29.28
C ARG A 280 6.05 37.09 -28.10
N SER A 281 6.60 38.29 -28.02
CA SER A 281 7.65 38.78 -27.15
C SER A 281 7.10 39.47 -25.90
N GLY A 282 7.78 39.29 -24.77
CA GLY A 282 8.22 40.44 -23.96
C GLY A 282 7.66 40.61 -22.53
N SER A 283 8.60 40.49 -21.57
CA SER A 283 8.73 41.27 -20.31
C SER A 283 7.83 40.89 -19.10
N HIS A 284 8.23 40.95 -17.82
CA HIS A 284 9.33 41.61 -17.09
C HIS A 284 9.50 41.00 -15.66
N ALA A 285 10.74 41.01 -15.13
CA ALA A 285 11.24 41.09 -13.73
C ALA A 285 10.73 40.14 -12.60
N SER A 286 11.39 39.83 -11.47
CA SER A 286 12.75 39.80 -10.86
C SER A 286 12.55 39.82 -9.32
N LEU A 287 13.38 39.11 -8.52
CA LEU A 287 13.80 39.29 -7.08
C LEU A 287 13.61 38.02 -6.20
N HIS A 288 14.68 37.30 -5.77
CA HIS A 288 15.52 37.42 -4.52
C HIS A 288 14.74 37.13 -3.20
N ARG A 289 15.20 36.40 -2.15
CA ARG A 289 16.47 35.78 -1.67
C ARG A 289 16.21 35.09 -0.28
N ALA A 290 16.96 34.01 0.06
CA ALA A 290 17.39 33.53 1.41
C ALA A 290 16.31 33.03 2.44
N GLN A 291 16.53 32.12 3.41
CA GLN A 291 17.74 31.56 4.07
C GLN A 291 17.42 30.30 4.91
N LYS A 292 18.47 29.49 5.15
CA LYS A 292 18.72 28.35 6.09
C LYS A 292 17.95 28.27 7.42
N TYR A 293 17.73 27.04 7.90
CA TYR A 293 18.14 26.56 9.25
C TYR A 293 18.36 25.04 9.27
N ASP A 294 19.30 24.62 10.12
CA ASP A 294 19.90 23.30 10.31
C ASP A 294 19.68 22.90 11.79
N GLY A 295 19.55 21.61 12.12
CA GLY A 295 19.44 21.17 13.54
C GLY A 295 19.00 19.72 13.77
N SER A 296 19.90 18.92 14.37
CA SER A 296 19.90 17.47 14.62
C SER A 296 19.52 17.02 16.06
N PHE A 297 19.47 15.68 16.26
CA PHE A 297 19.43 14.85 17.50
C PHE A 297 18.04 14.62 18.16
N GLY A 298 17.66 13.47 18.73
CA GLY A 298 18.32 12.20 19.07
C GLY A 298 17.41 11.31 19.96
N SER A 299 17.72 10.01 20.00
CA SER A 299 17.12 8.81 20.66
C SER A 299 16.65 8.83 22.13
N GLN A 300 15.71 7.93 22.51
CA GLN A 300 15.89 6.92 23.60
C GLN A 300 14.73 5.91 23.70
N ILE A 301 15.07 4.61 23.81
CA ILE A 301 14.20 3.45 24.11
C ILE A 301 14.62 2.92 25.48
N ASP A 302 13.66 2.54 26.33
CA ASP A 302 13.90 1.97 27.66
C ASP A 302 13.34 0.53 27.74
N LEU A 303 14.17 -0.41 28.22
CA LEU A 303 13.94 -1.85 28.32
C LEU A 303 13.75 -2.22 29.80
N SER A 304 12.68 -2.97 30.15
CA SER A 304 12.78 -3.91 31.29
C SER A 304 11.69 -4.99 31.36
N ARG A 305 12.20 -6.23 31.52
CA ARG A 305 11.78 -7.34 32.40
C ARG A 305 10.75 -8.40 31.94
N THR A 306 11.36 -9.57 31.72
CA THR A 306 10.90 -10.96 31.74
C THR A 306 10.13 -11.38 33.00
N ARG A 307 9.12 -12.25 32.84
CA ARG A 307 8.67 -13.16 33.90
C ARG A 307 8.13 -14.48 33.33
N SER A 308 8.74 -15.57 33.77
CA SER A 308 8.36 -16.96 33.52
C SER A 308 7.19 -17.37 34.43
N GLU A 309 6.10 -17.86 33.86
CA GLU A 309 5.10 -18.65 34.60
C GLU A 309 4.78 -19.95 33.86
N SER A 310 4.69 -21.01 34.66
CA SER A 310 4.74 -22.43 34.33
C SER A 310 3.51 -22.99 33.61
N LEU A 311 3.78 -23.87 32.63
CA LEU A 311 2.88 -24.55 31.67
C LEU A 311 1.76 -25.48 32.23
N ASN A 312 1.44 -25.47 33.53
CA ASN A 312 0.55 -26.49 34.11
C ASN A 312 -0.82 -25.99 34.62
N SER A 313 -1.35 -24.84 34.18
CA SER A 313 -2.65 -24.32 34.65
C SER A 313 -3.72 -24.05 33.58
N LEU A 314 -3.51 -24.46 32.33
CA LEU A 314 -4.28 -23.96 31.18
C LEU A 314 -5.70 -24.53 30.98
N ASP A 315 -6.14 -25.54 31.72
CA ASP A 315 -7.43 -26.22 31.44
C ASP A 315 -8.61 -25.92 32.39
N ALA A 316 -8.46 -25.06 33.40
CA ALA A 316 -9.49 -24.92 34.45
C ALA A 316 -10.46 -23.72 34.28
N SER A 317 -10.40 -22.92 33.23
CA SER A 317 -11.10 -21.62 33.22
C SER A 317 -12.56 -21.64 32.73
N PHE A 318 -13.12 -22.79 32.32
CA PHE A 318 -14.53 -22.88 31.88
C PHE A 318 -15.45 -23.60 32.88
N SER A 319 -14.90 -24.19 33.95
CA SER A 319 -15.68 -24.87 34.99
C SER A 319 -16.05 -23.97 36.18
N SER A 320 -15.56 -22.72 36.23
CA SER A 320 -15.88 -21.78 37.31
C SER A 320 -16.86 -20.69 36.84
N PRO A 321 -18.06 -20.58 37.43
CA PRO A 321 -19.13 -19.72 36.94
C PRO A 321 -19.00 -18.25 37.41
N THR A 322 -17.79 -17.67 37.44
CA THR A 322 -17.61 -16.33 38.05
C THR A 322 -16.36 -15.56 37.61
N LYS A 323 -15.88 -15.71 36.37
CA LYS A 323 -15.00 -14.70 35.76
C LYS A 323 -15.85 -13.86 34.81
N LEU A 324 -16.11 -12.60 35.17
CA LEU A 324 -16.86 -11.66 34.33
C LEU A 324 -16.21 -11.61 32.94
N ILE A 325 -16.93 -12.10 31.94
CA ILE A 325 -16.45 -12.11 30.56
C ILE A 325 -16.79 -10.72 29.99
N PRO A 326 -15.81 -9.87 29.65
CA PRO A 326 -16.10 -8.53 29.15
C PRO A 326 -17.00 -8.59 27.92
N ALA A 327 -17.95 -7.67 27.86
CA ALA A 327 -18.82 -7.51 26.70
C ALA A 327 -18.01 -6.90 25.55
N ALA A 328 -18.14 -7.51 24.38
CA ALA A 328 -17.65 -7.00 23.11
C ALA A 328 -18.86 -6.55 22.28
N VAL A 329 -18.89 -5.27 21.93
CA VAL A 329 -19.93 -4.68 21.08
C VAL A 329 -19.38 -4.54 19.67
N VAL A 330 -20.10 -5.06 18.68
CA VAL A 330 -19.75 -4.91 17.27
C VAL A 330 -19.94 -3.45 16.87
N ILE A 331 -18.86 -2.82 16.41
CA ILE A 331 -18.87 -1.47 15.86
C ILE A 331 -19.11 -1.56 14.35
N GLU A 332 -18.38 -2.45 13.68
CA GLU A 332 -18.45 -2.62 12.24
C GLU A 332 -18.26 -4.09 11.83
N ASN A 333 -18.91 -4.47 10.73
CA ASN A 333 -18.72 -5.77 10.07
C ASN A 333 -18.45 -5.49 8.58
N ARG A 334 -17.18 -5.63 8.19
CA ARG A 334 -16.70 -5.30 6.83
C ARG A 334 -16.43 -6.59 6.06
N ALA A 335 -16.73 -6.61 4.77
CA ALA A 335 -16.26 -7.69 3.89
C ALA A 335 -14.73 -7.68 3.85
N ALA A 336 -14.12 -8.86 4.04
CA ALA A 336 -12.66 -9.03 4.03
C ALA A 336 -12.19 -9.85 2.83
N SER A 337 -13.05 -10.67 2.22
CA SER A 337 -12.83 -11.36 0.94
C SER A 337 -13.80 -10.84 -0.13
N LEU A 338 -13.54 -11.18 -1.41
CA LEU A 338 -14.37 -10.75 -2.54
C LEU A 338 -15.72 -11.48 -2.58
N ASP A 339 -15.73 -12.76 -2.20
CA ASP A 339 -16.95 -13.56 -2.04
C ASP A 339 -17.83 -13.11 -0.85
N GLY A 340 -17.27 -12.34 0.09
CA GLY A 340 -17.95 -11.86 1.29
C GLY A 340 -18.10 -12.88 2.41
N ASP A 341 -17.54 -14.09 2.24
CA ASP A 341 -17.57 -15.16 3.26
C ASP A 341 -16.68 -14.85 4.46
N LYS A 342 -15.58 -14.14 4.21
CA LYS A 342 -14.67 -13.66 5.26
C LYS A 342 -15.01 -12.23 5.62
N ARG A 343 -15.08 -11.95 6.92
CA ARG A 343 -15.48 -10.66 7.47
C ARG A 343 -14.46 -10.15 8.49
N THR A 344 -14.23 -8.84 8.48
CA THR A 344 -13.50 -8.15 9.56
C THR A 344 -14.53 -7.56 10.52
N LEU A 345 -14.58 -8.10 11.73
CA LEU A 345 -15.37 -7.57 12.84
C LEU A 345 -14.52 -6.57 13.62
N VAL A 346 -14.96 -5.32 13.64
CA VAL A 346 -14.38 -4.28 14.48
C VAL A 346 -15.25 -4.19 15.74
N VAL A 347 -14.66 -4.42 16.90
CA VAL A 347 -15.38 -4.49 18.17
C VAL A 347 -14.83 -3.53 19.20
N ALA A 348 -15.70 -3.04 20.09
CA ALA A 348 -15.34 -2.36 21.32
C ALA A 348 -15.49 -3.35 22.47
N ILE A 349 -14.39 -3.66 23.15
CA ILE A 349 -14.35 -4.51 24.34
C ILE A 349 -14.31 -3.59 25.55
N GLU A 350 -15.18 -3.83 26.53
CA GLU A 350 -15.18 -3.08 27.78
C GLU A 350 -13.80 -3.13 28.47
N ASP A 351 -13.21 -1.96 28.67
CA ASP A 351 -11.85 -1.82 29.18
C ASP A 351 -11.77 -0.66 30.18
N LYS A 352 -12.49 -0.83 31.30
CA LYS A 352 -12.60 0.16 32.38
C LYS A 352 -11.22 0.51 32.92
N GLN A 353 -10.72 1.69 32.57
CA GLN A 353 -9.55 2.25 33.23
C GLN A 353 -9.95 2.64 34.64
N THR A 354 -9.27 2.08 35.63
CA THR A 354 -9.51 2.46 37.01
C THR A 354 -8.99 3.89 37.20
N GLU A 355 -9.90 4.87 37.29
CA GLU A 355 -9.57 6.26 37.71
C GLU A 355 -8.90 6.33 39.10
N SER A 356 -8.78 5.21 39.82
CA SER A 356 -8.34 5.12 41.21
C SER A 356 -6.84 5.35 41.44
N ASN A 357 -6.00 5.45 40.40
CA ASN A 357 -4.57 5.72 40.60
C ASN A 357 -4.21 7.21 40.79
N LEU A 358 -5.15 8.15 40.59
CA LEU A 358 -4.92 9.58 40.81
C LEU A 358 -5.45 10.12 42.14
N ARG A 359 -6.31 9.38 42.85
CA ARG A 359 -6.75 9.73 44.22
C ARG A 359 -6.96 8.47 45.06
N LYS A 360 -5.94 8.10 45.84
CA LYS A 360 -6.08 7.14 46.94
C LYS A 360 -7.02 7.73 48.01
N SER A 361 -8.31 7.46 47.89
CA SER A 361 -9.25 7.61 48.99
C SER A 361 -9.23 6.30 49.80
N PRO A 362 -8.86 6.31 51.09
CA PRO A 362 -8.82 5.11 51.89
C PRO A 362 -10.26 4.69 52.20
N GLY A 363 -10.74 3.62 51.56
CA GLY A 363 -12.00 2.98 51.98
C GLY A 363 -12.87 2.34 50.90
N SER A 364 -12.58 2.48 49.60
CA SER A 364 -13.39 1.83 48.56
C SER A 364 -12.64 0.65 47.94
N ALA A 365 -12.89 -0.55 48.46
CA ALA A 365 -12.49 -1.80 47.83
C ALA A 365 -13.43 -2.07 46.65
N VAL A 366 -13.05 -1.62 45.45
CA VAL A 366 -13.70 -2.03 44.21
C VAL A 366 -12.77 -3.02 43.50
N TYR A 367 -13.32 -4.22 43.31
CA TYR A 367 -12.69 -5.44 42.83
C TYR A 367 -12.11 -5.27 41.42
N GLY A 368 -10.78 -5.33 41.30
CA GLY A 368 -10.08 -5.45 40.02
C GLY A 368 -10.04 -6.91 39.53
N ASN A 369 -10.20 -7.11 38.23
CA ASN A 369 -10.00 -8.41 37.59
C ASN A 369 -8.55 -8.89 37.84
N GLY A 370 -8.41 -10.03 38.52
CA GLY A 370 -7.27 -10.97 38.51
C GLY A 370 -5.86 -10.45 38.86
N ASN A 371 -5.35 -9.47 38.12
CA ASN A 371 -4.00 -8.90 38.22
C ASN A 371 -3.98 -7.35 38.28
N GLY A 372 -5.15 -6.70 38.28
CA GLY A 372 -5.24 -5.23 38.27
C GLY A 372 -4.84 -4.58 36.93
N LYS A 373 -4.54 -5.38 35.91
CA LYS A 373 -4.28 -4.93 34.53
C LYS A 373 -5.59 -4.75 33.76
N VAL A 374 -5.59 -3.73 32.91
CA VAL A 374 -6.65 -3.38 31.96
C VAL A 374 -6.59 -4.40 30.79
N TRP A 375 -7.72 -4.76 30.14
CA TRP A 375 -7.78 -5.81 29.10
C TRP A 375 -6.74 -5.58 28.00
N THR A 376 -6.55 -4.33 27.58
CA THR A 376 -5.52 -3.97 26.60
C THR A 376 -4.10 -4.32 27.08
N GLU A 377 -3.79 -4.16 28.37
CA GLU A 377 -2.47 -4.45 28.97
C GLU A 377 -2.20 -5.95 29.16
N MET A 378 -3.17 -6.80 28.83
CA MET A 378 -3.01 -8.26 28.77
C MET A 378 -2.69 -8.74 27.35
N TYR A 379 -2.84 -7.88 26.33
CA TYR A 379 -2.31 -8.14 25.00
C TYR A 379 -0.86 -7.68 24.95
N ASP A 380 0.05 -8.65 24.88
CA ASP A 380 1.50 -8.43 24.97
C ASP A 380 2.20 -8.73 23.63
N GLU A 381 1.79 -9.79 22.91
CA GLU A 381 2.52 -10.31 21.74
C GLU A 381 1.58 -10.67 20.57
N PRO A 382 2.02 -10.48 19.30
CA PRO A 382 1.30 -10.98 18.13
C PRO A 382 1.07 -12.50 18.15
N GLY A 383 -0.08 -12.93 17.64
CA GLY A 383 -0.51 -14.34 17.65
C GLY A 383 -1.31 -14.77 18.89
N GLN A 384 -1.58 -13.86 19.82
CA GLN A 384 -2.55 -14.09 20.91
C GLN A 384 -4.00 -14.15 20.38
N TYR A 385 -4.86 -14.83 21.13
CA TYR A 385 -6.26 -15.06 20.79
C TYR A 385 -7.19 -14.85 21.98
N VAL A 386 -8.49 -14.77 21.72
CA VAL A 386 -9.55 -14.78 22.74
C VAL A 386 -10.52 -15.93 22.51
N ARG A 387 -11.25 -16.32 23.54
CA ARG A 387 -12.43 -17.16 23.39
C ARG A 387 -13.68 -16.27 23.35
N ALA A 388 -14.46 -16.38 22.29
CA ALA A 388 -15.72 -15.68 22.10
C ALA A 388 -16.89 -16.60 22.41
N ARG A 389 -17.86 -16.09 23.16
CA ARG A 389 -19.16 -16.73 23.42
C ARG A 389 -20.27 -15.85 22.86
N CYS A 390 -20.98 -16.38 21.87
CA CYS A 390 -22.10 -15.71 21.22
C CYS A 390 -23.37 -15.77 22.08
N GLY A 391 -24.32 -14.86 21.84
CA GLY A 391 -25.63 -14.89 22.51
C GLY A 391 -26.43 -16.18 22.26
N CYS A 392 -26.14 -16.90 21.17
CA CYS A 392 -26.71 -18.23 20.88
C CYS A 392 -26.06 -19.38 21.67
N GLY A 393 -25.07 -19.09 22.52
CA GLY A 393 -24.33 -20.09 23.32
C GLY A 393 -23.16 -20.74 22.59
N ALA A 394 -22.98 -20.49 21.28
CA ALA A 394 -21.82 -20.99 20.54
C ALA A 394 -20.52 -20.35 21.06
N GLU A 395 -19.49 -21.19 21.23
CA GLU A 395 -18.15 -20.75 21.62
C GLU A 395 -17.17 -21.00 20.48
N THR A 396 -16.27 -20.04 20.26
CA THR A 396 -15.18 -20.18 19.30
C THR A 396 -13.94 -19.44 19.79
N ARG A 397 -12.78 -19.76 19.21
CA ARG A 397 -11.54 -19.00 19.42
C ARG A 397 -11.43 -17.96 18.30
N LEU A 398 -10.94 -16.77 18.62
CA LEU A 398 -10.69 -15.71 17.65
C LEU A 398 -9.26 -15.19 17.81
N PRO A 399 -8.38 -15.32 16.80
CA PRO A 399 -7.11 -14.65 16.81
C PRO A 399 -7.32 -13.13 16.81
N ILE A 400 -6.56 -12.41 17.62
CA ILE A 400 -6.60 -10.95 17.63
C ILE A 400 -5.91 -10.48 16.34
N ALA A 401 -6.69 -10.04 15.35
CA ALA A 401 -6.17 -9.77 14.01
C ALA A 401 -5.43 -8.44 13.91
N ARG A 402 -5.74 -7.48 14.78
CA ARG A 402 -5.06 -6.19 14.86
C ARG A 402 -4.84 -5.79 16.30
N SER A 403 -3.65 -5.26 16.58
CA SER A 403 -3.28 -4.83 17.93
C SER A 403 -4.24 -3.75 18.48
N PRO A 404 -4.72 -3.88 19.73
CA PRO A 404 -5.54 -2.86 20.40
C PRO A 404 -4.82 -1.50 20.53
N TYR A 405 -3.49 -1.48 20.47
CA TYR A 405 -2.69 -0.24 20.56
C TYR A 405 -2.72 0.59 19.28
N HIS A 406 -3.02 -0.02 18.14
CA HIS A 406 -3.08 0.69 16.85
C HIS A 406 -4.28 1.64 16.76
N VAL A 407 -5.31 1.43 17.60
CA VAL A 407 -6.59 2.16 17.52
C VAL A 407 -6.72 3.29 18.56
N ARG A 408 -5.67 3.51 19.38
CA ARG A 408 -5.71 4.49 20.48
C ARG A 408 -5.84 5.96 20.06
N TYR A 409 -5.66 6.29 18.77
CA TYR A 409 -5.86 7.66 18.29
C TYR A 409 -7.34 8.07 18.17
N ASP A 410 -8.28 7.13 18.01
CA ASP A 410 -9.73 7.43 17.94
C ASP A 410 -10.44 7.31 19.31
N SER A 411 -9.78 6.74 20.31
CA SER A 411 -10.43 6.22 21.53
C SER A 411 -9.86 6.79 22.84
N ALA A 412 -9.08 7.87 22.77
CA ALA A 412 -8.42 8.53 23.91
C ALA A 412 -9.34 9.03 25.05
N ARG A 413 -10.65 8.75 25.01
CA ARG A 413 -11.66 9.10 26.03
C ARG A 413 -12.74 8.02 26.27
N LEU A 414 -12.57 6.80 25.76
CA LEU A 414 -13.56 5.72 25.91
C LEU A 414 -12.99 4.60 26.79
N ASP A 415 -13.79 4.11 27.75
CA ASP A 415 -13.52 2.92 28.59
C ASP A 415 -13.60 1.61 27.79
N SER A 416 -13.03 1.58 26.58
CA SER A 416 -13.13 0.44 25.67
C SER A 416 -11.90 0.27 24.79
N ALA A 417 -11.45 -0.97 24.66
CA ALA A 417 -10.43 -1.37 23.70
C ALA A 417 -11.08 -1.66 22.34
N LYS A 418 -10.62 -1.00 21.27
CA LYS A 418 -11.07 -1.30 19.91
C LYS A 418 -10.18 -2.35 19.27
N VAL A 419 -10.77 -3.48 18.88
CA VAL A 419 -10.07 -4.68 18.40
C VAL A 419 -10.68 -5.16 17.10
N GLU A 420 -9.87 -5.77 16.23
CA GLU A 420 -10.35 -6.39 15.00
C GLU A 420 -10.18 -7.91 15.07
N PHE A 421 -11.23 -8.63 14.65
CA PHE A 421 -11.22 -10.07 14.41
C PHE A 421 -11.50 -10.34 12.95
N LEU A 422 -10.89 -11.39 12.39
CA LEU A 422 -11.22 -11.88 11.08
C LEU A 422 -11.99 -13.19 11.24
N VAL A 423 -13.20 -13.26 10.69
CA VAL A 423 -14.11 -14.41 10.84
C VAL A 423 -14.53 -14.93 9.46
N ASP A 424 -14.99 -16.18 9.44
CA ASP A 424 -15.26 -16.96 8.23
C ASP A 424 -16.51 -17.80 8.44
N SER A 425 -17.44 -17.78 7.48
CA SER A 425 -18.68 -18.56 7.51
C SER A 425 -18.46 -20.08 7.66
N SER A 426 -17.29 -20.58 7.25
CA SER A 426 -16.96 -22.01 7.32
C SER A 426 -16.46 -22.46 8.70
N HIS A 427 -15.76 -21.59 9.41
CA HIS A 427 -15.05 -21.92 10.66
C HIS A 427 -15.68 -21.27 11.90
N HIS A 428 -16.45 -20.20 11.72
CA HIS A 428 -17.00 -19.40 12.81
C HIS A 428 -18.53 -19.44 12.84
N PRO A 429 -19.15 -19.30 14.03
CA PRO A 429 -20.59 -19.24 14.14
C PRO A 429 -21.20 -18.11 13.30
N ASN A 430 -22.34 -18.39 12.65
CA ASN A 430 -23.12 -17.40 11.90
C ASN A 430 -23.49 -16.15 12.72
N ALA A 431 -23.57 -16.29 14.04
CA ALA A 431 -23.80 -15.18 14.95
C ALA A 431 -22.68 -14.14 14.94
N LEU A 432 -21.45 -14.51 14.57
CA LEU A 432 -20.32 -13.60 14.41
C LEU A 432 -20.22 -13.08 12.97
N THR A 433 -20.27 -13.96 11.98
CA THR A 433 -20.10 -13.58 10.56
C THR A 433 -21.25 -12.71 10.06
N GLY A 434 -22.47 -12.94 10.54
CA GLY A 434 -23.67 -12.15 10.25
C GLY A 434 -23.95 -11.02 11.26
N ALA A 435 -23.05 -10.75 12.20
CA ALA A 435 -23.27 -9.75 13.25
C ALA A 435 -23.44 -8.35 12.68
N LYS A 436 -24.35 -7.57 13.27
CA LYS A 436 -24.62 -6.18 12.90
C LYS A 436 -23.97 -5.22 13.92
N PRO A 437 -23.68 -3.98 13.51
CA PRO A 437 -23.31 -2.93 14.47
C PRO A 437 -24.33 -2.84 15.62
N GLY A 438 -23.83 -2.88 16.85
CA GLY A 438 -24.62 -2.91 18.09
C GLY A 438 -24.84 -4.31 18.68
N ASP A 439 -24.60 -5.38 17.92
CA ASP A 439 -24.69 -6.74 18.47
C ASP A 439 -23.59 -6.96 19.53
N VAL A 440 -23.93 -7.75 20.56
CA VAL A 440 -23.04 -8.00 21.70
C VAL A 440 -22.72 -9.49 21.81
N PHE A 441 -21.45 -9.78 22.04
CA PHE A 441 -20.97 -11.10 22.44
C PHE A 441 -19.94 -10.94 23.55
N HIS A 442 -19.53 -12.05 24.17
CA HIS A 442 -18.60 -12.02 25.29
C HIS A 442 -17.24 -12.57 24.86
N VAL A 443 -16.15 -11.93 25.27
CA VAL A 443 -14.77 -12.37 24.96
C VAL A 443 -13.95 -12.57 26.21
N SER A 444 -13.09 -13.58 26.24
CA SER A 444 -12.13 -13.75 27.33
C SER A 444 -11.07 -12.64 27.33
N GLU A 445 -10.27 -12.59 28.39
CA GLU A 445 -8.95 -11.95 28.36
C GLU A 445 -8.11 -12.54 27.21
N PRO A 446 -7.17 -11.78 26.61
CA PRO A 446 -6.20 -12.30 25.66
C PRO A 446 -5.44 -13.51 26.24
N ARG A 447 -5.19 -14.51 25.40
CA ARG A 447 -4.52 -15.75 25.76
C ARG A 447 -3.45 -16.10 24.75
N GLY A 448 -2.55 -16.96 25.20
CA GLY A 448 -1.40 -17.44 24.46
C GLY A 448 -0.17 -16.59 24.69
N VAL A 449 0.99 -17.13 24.32
CA VAL A 449 2.30 -16.47 24.44
C VAL A 449 2.78 -15.86 23.11
N GLY A 450 1.87 -15.76 22.13
CA GLY A 450 2.18 -15.34 20.77
C GLY A 450 2.89 -16.44 19.96
N PHE A 451 3.71 -16.03 19.00
CA PHE A 451 4.49 -16.98 18.18
C PHE A 451 5.70 -17.51 18.96
N SER A 452 5.61 -18.78 19.37
CA SER A 452 6.68 -19.47 20.10
C SER A 452 6.80 -20.93 19.66
N ASN A 453 7.94 -21.56 19.96
CA ASN A 453 8.11 -22.98 19.72
C ASN A 453 7.46 -23.80 20.84
N VAL A 454 6.64 -24.78 20.46
CA VAL A 454 5.90 -25.65 21.40
C VAL A 454 6.83 -26.45 22.32
N LEU A 455 8.02 -26.84 21.84
CA LEU A 455 8.97 -27.66 22.60
C LEU A 455 10.00 -26.82 23.35
N PHE A 456 10.27 -25.60 22.89
CA PHE A 456 11.34 -24.73 23.37
C PHE A 456 10.80 -23.32 23.62
N ALA A 457 10.22 -23.08 24.79
CA ALA A 457 9.55 -21.80 25.12
C ALA A 457 10.47 -20.58 25.02
N GLU A 458 11.79 -20.75 25.14
CA GLU A 458 12.79 -19.71 24.92
C GLU A 458 12.96 -19.29 23.45
N ARG A 459 12.41 -20.08 22.53
CA ARG A 459 12.35 -19.79 21.09
C ARG A 459 11.02 -19.09 20.81
N SER A 460 11.07 -17.77 20.76
CA SER A 460 9.96 -16.89 20.41
C SER A 460 10.27 -16.04 19.18
N LEU A 461 9.27 -15.35 18.65
CA LEU A 461 9.44 -14.32 17.62
C LEU A 461 10.52 -13.29 18.03
N GLU A 462 10.43 -12.78 19.25
CA GLU A 462 11.40 -11.83 19.77
C GLU A 462 12.83 -12.41 19.80
N ALA A 463 12.97 -13.68 20.21
CA ALA A 463 14.27 -14.37 20.20
C ALA A 463 14.82 -14.58 18.77
N ALA A 464 13.95 -14.85 17.79
CA ALA A 464 14.33 -14.96 16.39
C ALA A 464 14.81 -13.62 15.81
N MET A 465 14.10 -12.53 16.09
CA MET A 465 14.47 -11.18 15.67
C MET A 465 15.81 -10.75 16.28
N ARG A 466 16.05 -11.02 17.57
CA ARG A 466 17.35 -10.73 18.22
C ARG A 466 18.53 -11.47 17.57
N LYS A 467 18.28 -12.63 16.97
CA LYS A 467 19.29 -13.42 16.25
C LYS A 467 19.42 -13.04 14.78
N ASN A 468 18.71 -12.01 14.32
CA ASN A 468 18.70 -11.55 12.94
C ASN A 468 18.28 -12.65 11.94
N HIS A 469 17.41 -13.57 12.37
CA HIS A 469 16.89 -14.61 11.49
C HIS A 469 15.97 -14.01 10.41
N PRO A 470 16.06 -14.47 9.14
CA PRO A 470 14.98 -14.29 8.19
C PRO A 470 13.68 -14.88 8.74
N LEU A 471 12.56 -14.18 8.51
CA LEU A 471 11.25 -14.60 8.99
C LEU A 471 10.39 -15.07 7.82
N VAL A 472 9.88 -16.30 7.89
CA VAL A 472 8.90 -16.86 6.96
C VAL A 472 7.58 -17.07 7.69
N LEU A 473 6.58 -16.29 7.36
CA LEU A 473 5.25 -16.34 7.92
C LEU A 473 4.38 -17.23 7.03
N LEU A 474 3.77 -18.26 7.59
CA LEU A 474 2.88 -19.19 6.89
C LEU A 474 1.48 -19.05 7.49
N ALA A 475 0.60 -18.39 6.75
CA ALA A 475 -0.80 -18.21 7.13
C ALA A 475 -1.65 -19.17 6.30
N ASN A 476 -2.32 -20.12 6.96
CA ASN A 476 -3.30 -20.98 6.31
C ASN A 476 -4.73 -20.52 6.66
N GLY A 477 -5.53 -20.24 5.63
CA GLY A 477 -6.92 -19.85 5.80
C GLY A 477 -7.13 -18.55 6.59
N THR A 478 -8.35 -18.37 7.10
CA THR A 478 -8.77 -17.14 7.77
C THR A 478 -8.02 -16.93 9.08
N ASP A 479 -7.95 -17.94 9.93
CA ASP A 479 -7.33 -17.82 11.25
C ASP A 479 -5.81 -17.66 11.21
N GLY A 480 -5.18 -18.32 10.24
CA GLY A 480 -3.75 -18.14 9.98
C GLY A 480 -3.44 -16.71 9.59
N LEU A 481 -4.23 -16.14 8.66
CA LEU A 481 -4.03 -14.75 8.25
C LEU A 481 -4.37 -13.77 9.38
N ALA A 482 -5.40 -14.04 10.17
CA ALA A 482 -5.74 -13.22 11.35
C ALA A 482 -4.56 -13.15 12.32
N SER A 483 -3.97 -14.30 12.67
CA SER A 483 -2.83 -14.39 13.58
C SER A 483 -1.61 -13.64 13.03
N VAL A 484 -1.30 -13.82 11.74
CA VAL A 484 -0.15 -13.17 11.10
C VAL A 484 -0.38 -11.67 10.88
N ARG A 485 -1.61 -11.23 10.62
CA ARG A 485 -1.93 -9.80 10.46
C ARG A 485 -1.52 -8.99 11.68
N SER A 486 -1.73 -9.53 12.88
CA SER A 486 -1.35 -8.87 14.13
C SER A 486 0.15 -8.57 14.21
N LEU A 487 0.96 -9.35 13.51
CA LEU A 487 2.40 -9.21 13.40
C LEU A 487 2.81 -8.24 12.28
N LEU A 488 2.10 -8.24 11.15
CA LEU A 488 2.38 -7.31 10.04
C LEU A 488 2.12 -5.85 10.43
N ASP A 489 1.15 -5.62 11.31
CA ASP A 489 0.82 -4.29 11.84
C ASP A 489 1.62 -3.94 13.12
N TRP A 490 2.57 -4.80 13.54
CA TRP A 490 3.36 -4.62 14.76
C TRP A 490 4.67 -3.87 14.47
N GLN A 491 4.84 -2.70 15.11
CA GLN A 491 5.95 -1.79 14.85
C GLN A 491 7.34 -2.44 14.92
N PRO A 492 7.66 -3.32 15.89
CA PRO A 492 8.96 -4.00 15.93
C PRO A 492 9.24 -4.83 14.68
N VAL A 493 8.23 -5.50 14.13
CA VAL A 493 8.41 -6.34 12.93
C VAL A 493 8.43 -5.50 11.65
N MET A 494 7.64 -4.42 11.58
CA MET A 494 7.73 -3.46 10.48
C MET A 494 9.15 -2.86 10.39
N ALA A 495 9.70 -2.37 11.51
CA ALA A 495 11.07 -1.87 11.56
C ALA A 495 12.12 -2.95 11.26
N TYR A 496 11.82 -4.21 11.58
CA TYR A 496 12.71 -5.33 11.29
C TYR A 496 12.74 -5.68 9.79
N ALA A 497 11.61 -5.54 9.10
CA ALA A 497 11.49 -5.82 7.66
C ALA A 497 12.33 -4.87 6.77
N ASP A 498 12.64 -3.67 7.26
CA ASP A 498 13.55 -2.73 6.59
C ASP A 498 14.97 -3.32 6.43
N ALA A 499 15.43 -4.07 7.44
CA ALA A 499 16.78 -4.60 7.49
C ALA A 499 16.85 -6.09 7.10
N HIS A 500 15.85 -6.89 7.47
CA HIS A 500 15.88 -8.35 7.34
C HIS A 500 14.72 -8.87 6.48
N PRO A 501 14.89 -10.01 5.78
CA PRO A 501 13.81 -10.58 5.00
C PRO A 501 12.65 -11.06 5.87
N VAL A 502 11.44 -10.58 5.55
CA VAL A 502 10.18 -11.06 6.13
C VAL A 502 9.23 -11.42 4.99
N THR A 503 8.87 -12.70 4.88
CA THR A 503 8.07 -13.25 3.79
C THR A 503 6.80 -13.92 4.30
N LEU A 504 5.64 -13.48 3.87
CA LEU A 504 4.35 -14.16 4.07
C LEU A 504 4.02 -15.06 2.89
N PHE A 505 3.78 -16.34 3.15
CA PHE A 505 3.00 -17.22 2.30
C PHE A 505 1.58 -17.33 2.85
N TYR A 506 0.60 -16.90 2.06
CA TYR A 506 -0.81 -17.00 2.42
C TYR A 506 -1.50 -18.10 1.63
N LEU A 507 -1.76 -19.23 2.28
CA LEU A 507 -2.40 -20.41 1.71
C LEU A 507 -3.92 -20.24 1.78
N CYS A 508 -4.56 -20.18 0.62
CA CYS A 508 -6.00 -20.04 0.48
C CYS A 508 -6.50 -20.69 -0.81
N GLU A 509 -7.79 -21.00 -0.87
CA GLU A 509 -8.35 -21.78 -1.99
C GLU A 509 -8.31 -21.02 -3.31
N SER A 510 -8.66 -19.73 -3.29
CA SER A 510 -8.73 -18.91 -4.48
C SER A 510 -8.44 -17.44 -4.17
N GLN A 511 -8.23 -16.65 -5.22
CA GLN A 511 -8.11 -15.20 -5.07
C GLN A 511 -9.41 -14.57 -4.56
N GLU A 512 -10.57 -15.11 -4.91
CA GLU A 512 -11.87 -14.57 -4.46
C GLU A 512 -12.07 -14.75 -2.96
N SER A 513 -11.62 -15.90 -2.44
CA SER A 513 -11.75 -16.25 -1.04
C SER A 513 -10.59 -15.73 -0.19
N ALA A 514 -9.54 -15.16 -0.78
CA ALA A 514 -8.42 -14.60 -0.06
C ALA A 514 -8.85 -13.40 0.80
N ALA A 515 -8.53 -13.44 2.09
CA ALA A 515 -8.82 -12.33 2.98
C ALA A 515 -7.82 -11.17 2.81
N LEU A 516 -8.35 -9.96 2.97
CA LEU A 516 -7.62 -8.70 3.09
C LEU A 516 -6.71 -8.38 1.89
N LEU A 517 -7.06 -8.85 0.70
CA LEU A 517 -6.29 -8.58 -0.53
C LEU A 517 -6.03 -7.09 -0.76
N SER A 518 -6.97 -6.23 -0.36
CA SER A 518 -6.87 -4.77 -0.54
C SER A 518 -5.68 -4.14 0.19
N ILE A 519 -5.18 -4.75 1.27
CA ILE A 519 -4.06 -4.22 2.08
C ILE A 519 -2.75 -4.96 1.85
N HIS A 520 -2.73 -5.99 0.98
CA HIS A 520 -1.49 -6.71 0.68
C HIS A 520 -0.44 -5.79 0.03
N ASP A 521 -0.87 -4.83 -0.77
CA ASP A 521 0.03 -3.85 -1.37
C ASP A 521 0.60 -2.88 -0.33
N GLU A 522 -0.19 -2.50 0.68
CA GLU A 522 0.30 -1.68 1.80
C GLU A 522 1.41 -2.43 2.56
N TRP A 523 1.21 -3.71 2.89
CA TRP A 523 2.28 -4.51 3.50
C TRP A 523 3.51 -4.66 2.61
N ARG A 524 3.34 -4.74 1.29
CA ARG A 524 4.50 -4.74 0.37
C ARG A 524 5.25 -3.41 0.38
N GLU A 525 4.53 -2.29 0.49
CA GLU A 525 5.12 -0.95 0.62
C GLU A 525 5.89 -0.80 1.95
N GLU A 526 5.43 -1.46 3.03
CA GLU A 526 6.12 -1.56 4.33
C GLU A 526 7.31 -2.55 4.34
N GLY A 527 7.72 -3.08 3.18
CA GLY A 527 8.92 -3.91 3.03
C GLY A 527 8.71 -5.42 3.17
N PHE A 528 7.48 -5.88 3.45
CA PHE A 528 7.17 -7.31 3.50
C PHE A 528 7.11 -7.93 2.09
N LYS A 529 7.49 -9.21 1.98
CA LYS A 529 7.24 -10.01 0.78
C LYS A 529 5.95 -10.82 0.96
N ILE A 530 4.93 -10.57 0.15
CA ILE A 530 3.60 -11.21 0.31
C ILE A 530 3.28 -12.08 -0.90
N ILE A 531 3.26 -13.40 -0.69
CA ILE A 531 3.06 -14.44 -1.69
C ILE A 531 1.75 -15.18 -1.38
N PRO A 532 0.62 -14.81 -2.01
CA PRO A 532 -0.58 -15.62 -1.92
C PRO A 532 -0.41 -16.91 -2.75
N CYS A 533 -0.74 -18.04 -2.13
CA CYS A 533 -0.71 -19.37 -2.71
C CYS A 533 -2.15 -19.85 -2.88
N TYR A 534 -2.63 -19.86 -4.13
CA TYR A 534 -3.99 -20.28 -4.47
C TYR A 534 -4.04 -21.73 -4.92
N GLY A 535 -5.20 -22.36 -4.81
CA GLY A 535 -5.47 -23.70 -5.31
C GLY A 535 -5.40 -24.78 -4.22
N ALA A 536 -5.18 -26.02 -4.64
CA ALA A 536 -5.05 -27.16 -3.74
C ALA A 536 -3.72 -27.09 -2.98
N LEU A 537 -3.64 -27.76 -1.82
CA LEU A 537 -2.45 -27.75 -0.96
C LEU A 537 -1.18 -28.15 -1.73
N ASP A 538 -1.24 -29.13 -2.63
CA ASP A 538 -0.07 -29.56 -3.40
C ASP A 538 0.46 -28.45 -4.33
N ASP A 539 -0.43 -27.70 -4.97
CA ASP A 539 -0.06 -26.55 -5.82
C ASP A 539 0.54 -25.41 -4.98
N GLN A 540 -0.05 -25.17 -3.81
CA GLN A 540 0.43 -24.17 -2.85
C GLN A 540 1.85 -24.52 -2.36
N LEU A 541 2.06 -25.77 -1.95
CA LEU A 541 3.36 -26.27 -1.48
C LEU A 541 4.40 -26.26 -2.61
N PHE A 542 4.00 -26.62 -3.83
CA PHE A 542 4.87 -26.54 -4.99
C PHE A 542 5.32 -25.09 -5.25
N LEU A 543 4.40 -24.12 -5.20
CA LEU A 543 4.75 -22.71 -5.33
C LEU A 543 5.69 -22.24 -4.21
N MET A 544 5.41 -22.61 -2.96
CA MET A 544 6.30 -22.31 -1.83
C MET A 544 7.70 -22.86 -2.06
N GLU A 545 7.80 -24.11 -2.52
CA GLU A 545 9.06 -24.76 -2.84
C GLU A 545 9.85 -24.02 -3.93
N GLN A 546 9.17 -23.63 -5.01
CA GLN A 546 9.77 -22.81 -6.07
C GLN A 546 10.23 -21.45 -5.53
N CYS A 547 9.46 -20.84 -4.62
CA CYS A 547 9.82 -19.58 -3.99
C CYS A 547 11.05 -19.71 -3.09
N PHE A 548 11.18 -20.79 -2.33
CA PHE A 548 12.39 -21.06 -1.53
C PHE A 548 13.65 -21.20 -2.40
N LEU A 549 13.52 -21.78 -3.59
CA LEU A 549 14.63 -21.93 -4.55
C LEU A 549 14.99 -20.63 -5.27
N THR A 550 13.98 -19.86 -5.67
CA THR A 550 14.13 -18.72 -6.59
C THR A 550 14.09 -17.36 -5.89
N GLY A 551 13.75 -17.34 -4.60
CA GLY A 551 13.55 -16.13 -3.83
C GLY A 551 12.24 -15.39 -4.13
N ALA A 552 11.39 -15.84 -5.05
CA ALA A 552 10.11 -15.18 -5.36
C ALA A 552 10.23 -13.66 -5.64
N VAL A 553 11.14 -13.29 -6.54
CA VAL A 553 11.52 -11.91 -6.90
C VAL A 553 10.33 -11.04 -7.35
N ALA A 554 9.18 -11.66 -7.64
CA ALA A 554 7.97 -11.00 -8.10
C ALA A 554 7.08 -10.40 -6.99
N ALA A 555 7.29 -10.76 -5.72
CA ALA A 555 6.31 -10.60 -4.65
C ALA A 555 6.59 -9.45 -3.65
N GLY A 556 7.50 -8.53 -3.99
CA GLY A 556 7.94 -7.45 -3.08
C GLY A 556 8.97 -7.91 -2.04
N GLY A 557 9.34 -7.02 -1.11
CA GLY A 557 10.30 -7.28 -0.03
C GLY A 557 11.73 -7.66 -0.46
N LYS A 558 12.56 -8.06 0.53
CA LYS A 558 13.97 -8.48 0.30
C LYS A 558 14.04 -9.71 -0.61
N PRO A 559 15.04 -9.86 -1.50
CA PRO A 559 15.06 -10.91 -2.54
C PRO A 559 15.21 -12.33 -2.00
N THR A 560 15.86 -12.52 -0.86
CA THR A 560 16.04 -13.84 -0.21
C THR A 560 14.86 -14.17 0.69
N ILE A 561 14.47 -15.44 0.77
CA ILE A 561 13.40 -15.92 1.68
C ILE A 561 14.02 -16.61 2.91
N LEU A 562 14.85 -17.62 2.68
CA LEU A 562 15.48 -18.41 3.75
C LEU A 562 16.81 -17.84 4.26
N GLY A 563 17.32 -16.79 3.62
CA GLY A 563 18.68 -16.28 3.86
C GLY A 563 19.77 -17.19 3.28
N ALA A 564 21.01 -17.00 3.73
CA ALA A 564 22.17 -17.79 3.29
C ALA A 564 22.22 -19.18 3.94
N ASP A 565 21.71 -19.32 5.16
CA ASP A 565 21.61 -20.57 5.89
C ASP A 565 20.15 -20.83 6.28
N PRO A 566 19.47 -21.79 5.62
CA PRO A 566 18.09 -22.16 5.96
C PRO A 566 17.91 -22.62 7.40
N ALA A 567 18.94 -23.17 8.04
CA ALA A 567 18.86 -23.58 9.45
C ALA A 567 18.78 -22.37 10.40
N ALA A 568 19.23 -21.20 9.96
CA ALA A 568 19.13 -19.92 10.68
C ALA A 568 17.89 -19.09 10.26
N CYS A 569 16.93 -19.70 9.56
CA CYS A 569 15.63 -19.11 9.27
C CYS A 569 14.61 -19.48 10.36
N SER A 570 13.74 -18.54 10.72
CA SER A 570 12.61 -18.79 11.61
C SER A 570 11.30 -18.78 10.83
N VAL A 571 10.47 -19.81 11.04
CA VAL A 571 9.18 -19.97 10.37
C VAL A 571 8.07 -19.81 11.38
N LEU A 572 7.13 -18.91 11.13
CA LEU A 572 5.94 -18.69 11.94
C LEU A 572 4.74 -19.33 11.24
N LEU A 573 4.20 -20.42 11.79
CA LEU A 573 3.09 -21.16 11.22
C LEU A 573 1.80 -20.88 12.00
N ALA A 574 0.74 -20.48 11.29
CA ALA A 574 -0.57 -20.21 11.87
C ALA A 574 -1.71 -20.77 11.00
N GLY A 575 -2.76 -21.30 11.64
CA GLY A 575 -3.99 -21.78 11.00
C GLY A 575 -3.86 -23.10 10.22
N ALA A 576 -2.72 -23.79 10.34
CA ALA A 576 -2.51 -25.10 9.72
C ALA A 576 -2.54 -26.19 10.79
N GLU A 577 -3.41 -27.19 10.59
CA GLU A 577 -3.59 -28.33 11.51
C GLU A 577 -3.54 -29.66 10.74
N GLY A 578 -3.39 -30.75 11.49
CA GLY A 578 -3.48 -32.11 10.95
C GLY A 578 -2.54 -32.37 9.76
N ASP A 579 -3.10 -32.93 8.69
CA ASP A 579 -2.35 -33.31 7.49
C ASP A 579 -1.74 -32.12 6.75
N VAL A 580 -2.39 -30.94 6.82
CA VAL A 580 -1.88 -29.70 6.22
C VAL A 580 -0.59 -29.28 6.91
N ALA A 581 -0.61 -29.20 8.25
CA ALA A 581 0.58 -28.91 9.05
C ALA A 581 1.68 -29.95 8.81
N GLY A 582 1.32 -31.24 8.77
CA GLY A 582 2.27 -32.33 8.49
C GLY A 582 2.99 -32.18 7.15
N SER A 583 2.28 -31.81 6.09
CA SER A 583 2.85 -31.60 4.75
C SER A 583 3.74 -30.35 4.67
N ILE A 584 3.32 -29.25 5.29
CA ILE A 584 4.15 -28.04 5.41
C ILE A 584 5.44 -28.36 6.17
N LEU A 585 5.36 -29.01 7.33
CA LEU A 585 6.53 -29.37 8.13
C LEU A 585 7.49 -30.29 7.36
N LYS A 586 6.99 -31.23 6.54
CA LYS A 586 7.84 -32.06 5.67
C LYS A 586 8.62 -31.21 4.67
N LEU A 587 7.95 -30.26 4.00
CA LEU A 587 8.61 -29.33 3.07
C LEU A 587 9.69 -28.50 3.78
N LEU A 588 9.39 -27.93 4.95
CA LEU A 588 10.36 -27.11 5.69
C LEU A 588 11.59 -27.91 6.13
N ASN A 589 11.39 -29.15 6.63
CA ASN A 589 12.49 -30.04 6.99
C ASN A 589 13.34 -30.40 5.75
N ALA A 590 12.71 -30.68 4.60
CA ALA A 590 13.43 -30.98 3.36
C ALA A 590 14.28 -29.80 2.87
N ARG A 591 13.93 -28.58 3.25
CA ARG A 591 14.68 -27.34 2.95
C ARG A 591 15.72 -26.97 3.99
N GLY A 592 15.92 -27.81 5.01
CA GLY A 592 16.97 -27.64 6.01
C GLY A 592 16.63 -26.66 7.14
N ILE A 593 15.35 -26.29 7.28
CA ILE A 593 14.92 -25.42 8.39
C ILE A 593 14.93 -26.21 9.69
N ALA A 594 15.58 -25.65 10.72
CA ALA A 594 15.68 -26.28 12.03
C ALA A 594 14.31 -26.29 12.73
N ARG A 595 13.92 -27.44 13.30
CA ARG A 595 12.64 -27.59 14.03
C ARG A 595 12.50 -26.62 15.19
N ASP A 596 13.60 -26.31 15.86
CA ASP A 596 13.67 -25.36 16.98
C ASP A 596 13.35 -23.92 16.56
N ASN A 597 13.39 -23.63 15.25
CA ASN A 597 13.09 -22.33 14.68
C ASN A 597 11.68 -22.27 14.04
N ILE A 598 10.90 -23.36 14.15
CA ILE A 598 9.48 -23.35 13.77
C ILE A 598 8.68 -22.87 14.99
N LEU A 599 8.04 -21.73 14.83
CA LEU A 599 7.24 -21.05 15.83
C LEU A 599 5.78 -21.16 15.41
N THR A 600 4.89 -21.30 16.37
CA THR A 600 3.46 -21.45 16.11
C THR A 600 2.69 -20.52 17.02
N SER A 601 1.57 -19.98 16.54
CA SER A 601 0.59 -19.36 17.43
C SER A 601 -0.11 -20.46 18.22
N ASP A 602 -0.46 -20.22 19.49
CA ASP A 602 -1.26 -21.14 20.33
C ASP A 602 -2.69 -21.39 19.79
N PHE A 603 -2.98 -20.89 18.59
CA PHE A 603 -4.18 -21.12 17.80
C PHE A 603 -3.96 -22.31 16.85
N PHE A 604 -4.40 -23.47 17.34
CA PHE A 604 -4.65 -24.73 16.63
C PHE A 604 -5.96 -25.34 17.19
#